data_AF-A0A3N6QNE7-F1
#
_entry.id   AF-A0A3N6QNE7-F1
#
_cell.length_a   1.000
_cell.length_b   1.000
_cell.length_c   1.000
_cell.angle_alpha   90.00
_cell.angle_beta   90.00
_cell.angle_gamma   90.00
#
_symmetry.space_group_name_H-M   'P 1'
#
loop_
_entity.id
_entity.type
_entity.pdbx_description
1 polymer ?
#
loop_
_entity_poly.entity_id
_entity_poly.type
_entity_poly.pdbx_seq_one_letter_code
_entity_poly.pdbx_strand_id
1 'polypeptide(L)'
;MVVLHSRRLFTQLENVDQAKFEVLLWAFESMSSHHQSHVIFAMSDSSVVDMLNNPRRWPVFYHQSFVLLASATHHVFGQSYVARGAPLWLGEFFDFEKSLASG
;
A
#
# COMPACT_ATOMS: atom_id res chain seq x y z
N MET A 1 -10.75 17.86 -4.79
CA MET A 1 -11.63 16.97 -5.60
C MET A 1 -11.06 15.56 -5.50
N VAL A 2 -11.82 14.57 -5.01
CA VAL A 2 -11.34 13.19 -4.88
C VAL A 2 -11.58 12.47 -6.22
N VAL A 3 -10.51 11.99 -6.86
CA VAL A 3 -10.56 11.38 -8.21
C VAL A 3 -11.05 9.93 -8.17
N LEU A 4 -10.75 9.20 -7.09
CA LEU A 4 -11.15 7.82 -6.88
C LEU A 4 -11.57 7.63 -5.41
N HIS A 5 -12.80 7.18 -5.20
CA HIS A 5 -13.29 6.76 -3.90
C HIS A 5 -13.61 5.27 -3.92
N SER A 6 -13.11 4.54 -2.93
CA SER A 6 -13.55 3.17 -2.66
C SER A 6 -13.69 3.09 -1.15
N ARG A 7 -14.89 2.74 -0.65
CA ARG A 7 -15.13 2.50 0.77
C ARG A 7 -15.43 1.03 0.93
N ARG A 8 -14.59 0.33 1.68
CA ARG A 8 -14.82 -1.07 2.05
C ARG A 8 -14.91 -1.18 3.57
N LEU A 9 -15.99 -1.80 4.02
CA LEU A 9 -16.12 -2.19 5.42
C LEU A 9 -15.40 -3.54 5.60
N PHE A 10 -14.56 -3.64 6.62
CA PHE A 10 -13.97 -4.90 7.04
C PHE A 10 -14.63 -5.33 8.35
N THR A 11 -15.06 -6.57 8.44
CA THR A 11 -15.73 -7.15 9.61
C THR A 11 -15.06 -8.47 9.96
N GLN A 12 -15.19 -8.91 11.22
CA GLN A 12 -14.67 -10.20 11.69
C GLN A 12 -13.14 -10.36 11.55
N LEU A 13 -12.40 -9.27 11.73
CA LEU A 13 -10.94 -9.31 11.80
C LEU A 13 -10.50 -9.70 13.21
N GLU A 14 -9.61 -10.69 13.30
CA GLU A 14 -9.16 -11.23 14.59
C GLU A 14 -8.14 -10.31 15.27
N ASN A 15 -7.31 -9.61 14.47
CA ASN A 15 -6.28 -8.73 14.97
C ASN A 15 -5.90 -7.63 13.96
N VAL A 16 -5.12 -6.66 14.44
CA VAL A 16 -4.69 -5.49 13.67
C VAL A 16 -3.77 -5.88 12.50
N ASP A 17 -2.97 -6.94 12.63
CA ASP A 17 -2.06 -7.35 11.56
C ASP A 17 -2.81 -7.99 10.39
N GLN A 18 -3.84 -8.78 10.67
CA GLN A 18 -4.79 -9.27 9.67
C GLN A 18 -5.51 -8.09 8.99
N ALA A 19 -5.90 -7.06 9.75
CA ALA A 19 -6.51 -5.86 9.21
C ALA A 19 -5.60 -5.16 8.19
N LYS A 20 -4.31 -5.00 8.52
CA LYS A 20 -3.32 -4.38 7.62
C LYS A 20 -3.18 -5.15 6.31
N PHE A 21 -3.14 -6.49 6.41
CA PHE A 21 -3.06 -7.36 5.24
C PHE A 21 -4.28 -7.20 4.32
N GLU A 22 -5.49 -7.31 4.87
CA GLU A 22 -6.75 -7.20 4.12
C GLU A 22 -6.93 -5.84 3.46
N VAL A 23 -6.59 -4.76 4.16
CA VAL A 23 -6.64 -3.40 3.62
C VAL A 23 -5.66 -3.23 2.46
N LEU A 24 -4.44 -3.74 2.58
CA LEU A 24 -3.42 -3.59 1.56
C LEU A 24 -3.74 -4.41 0.30
N LEU A 25 -4.20 -5.65 0.47
CA LEU A 25 -4.65 -6.50 -0.64
C LEU A 25 -5.79 -5.83 -1.41
N TRP A 26 -6.80 -5.34 -0.70
CA TRP A 26 -7.90 -4.61 -1.32
C TRP A 26 -7.43 -3.35 -2.04
N ALA A 27 -6.42 -2.64 -1.52
CA ALA A 27 -5.88 -1.47 -2.19
C ALA A 27 -5.22 -1.84 -3.54
N PHE A 28 -4.47 -2.95 -3.60
CA PHE A 28 -3.92 -3.48 -4.85
C PHE A 28 -5.02 -3.87 -5.84
N GLU A 29 -6.02 -4.63 -5.39
CA GLU A 29 -7.17 -5.04 -6.22
C GLU A 29 -7.97 -3.83 -6.72
N SER A 30 -8.12 -2.81 -5.88
CA SER A 30 -8.83 -1.58 -6.23
C SER A 30 -8.10 -0.80 -7.32
N MET A 31 -6.77 -0.65 -7.23
CA MET A 31 -6.01 0.02 -8.29
C MET A 31 -6.06 -0.76 -9.60
N SER A 32 -5.95 -2.09 -9.52
CA SER A 32 -6.06 -2.99 -10.68
C SER A 32 -7.42 -2.86 -11.38
N SER A 33 -8.52 -2.92 -10.62
CA SER A 33 -9.88 -2.79 -11.17
C SER A 33 -10.18 -1.42 -11.79
N HIS A 34 -9.41 -0.38 -11.43
CA HIS A 34 -9.50 0.95 -12.04
C HIS A 34 -8.42 1.20 -13.10
N HIS A 35 -7.71 0.14 -13.52
CA HIS A 35 -6.63 0.21 -14.51
C HIS A 35 -5.50 1.19 -14.14
N GLN A 36 -5.28 1.42 -12.84
CA GLN A 36 -4.22 2.31 -12.33
C GLN A 36 -2.93 1.51 -12.12
N SER A 37 -2.12 1.31 -13.18
CA SER A 37 -0.88 0.52 -13.12
C SER A 37 0.36 1.29 -12.66
N HIS A 38 0.30 2.62 -12.54
CA HIS A 38 1.43 3.46 -12.12
C HIS A 38 1.17 4.10 -10.76
N VAL A 39 1.14 3.27 -9.71
CA VAL A 39 0.78 3.70 -8.34
C VAL A 39 1.92 3.45 -7.37
N ILE A 40 2.19 4.43 -6.50
CA ILE A 40 3.13 4.29 -5.38
C ILE A 40 2.32 4.06 -4.10
N PHE A 41 2.58 2.93 -3.43
CA PHE A 41 1.96 2.62 -2.15
C PHE A 41 2.89 3.07 -1.02
N ALA A 42 2.52 4.18 -0.37
CA ALA A 42 3.16 4.63 0.86
C ALA A 42 2.44 4.05 2.07
N MET A 43 3.20 3.46 3.00
CA MET A 43 2.68 2.86 4.23
C MET A 43 3.56 3.29 5.41
N SER A 44 2.92 3.56 6.56
CA SER A 44 3.61 3.99 7.78
C SER A 44 4.14 2.81 8.60
N ASP A 45 3.58 1.62 8.43
CA ASP A 45 3.99 0.43 9.18
C ASP A 45 5.26 -0.18 8.57
N SER A 46 6.38 0.04 9.25
CA SER A 46 7.67 -0.47 8.81
C SER A 46 7.79 -2.00 8.80
N SER A 47 6.96 -2.71 9.58
CA SER A 47 6.97 -4.17 9.64
C SER A 47 6.37 -4.77 8.38
N VAL A 48 5.31 -4.17 7.84
CA VAL A 48 4.70 -4.59 6.57
C VAL A 48 5.66 -4.32 5.41
N VAL A 49 6.31 -3.16 5.40
CA VAL A 49 7.36 -2.81 4.43
C VAL A 49 8.50 -3.83 4.47
N ASP A 50 9.00 -4.16 5.65
CA ASP A 50 10.12 -5.10 5.79
C ASP A 50 9.71 -6.53 5.42
N MET A 51 8.50 -6.95 5.78
CA MET A 51 7.92 -8.23 5.39
C MET A 51 7.84 -8.38 3.87
N LEU A 52 7.37 -7.35 3.15
CA LEU A 52 7.24 -7.38 1.69
C LEU A 52 8.61 -7.38 0.99
N ASN A 53 9.56 -6.60 1.50
CA ASN A 53 10.90 -6.50 0.91
C ASN A 53 11.80 -7.69 1.27
N ASN A 54 11.58 -8.31 2.43
CA ASN A 54 12.41 -9.38 2.98
C ASN A 54 11.56 -10.58 3.47
N PRO A 55 10.74 -11.22 2.61
CA PRO A 55 9.80 -12.27 3.04
C PRO A 55 10.48 -13.47 3.71
N ARG A 56 11.75 -13.73 3.38
CA ARG A 56 12.56 -14.77 4.03
C ARG A 56 12.84 -14.51 5.52
N ARG A 57 12.82 -13.25 5.99
CA ARG A 57 13.02 -12.91 7.41
C ARG A 57 11.77 -13.12 8.26
N TRP A 58 10.63 -13.31 7.61
CA TRP A 58 9.32 -13.41 8.25
C TRP A 58 8.60 -14.70 7.85
N PRO A 59 9.11 -15.89 8.24
CA PRO A 59 8.61 -17.17 7.74
C PRO A 59 7.13 -17.42 8.03
N VAL A 60 6.64 -16.91 9.17
CA VAL A 60 5.24 -17.01 9.60
C VAL A 60 4.31 -16.24 8.65
N PHE A 61 4.80 -15.21 7.99
CA PHE A 61 4.04 -14.35 7.08
C PHE A 61 4.40 -14.61 5.60
N TYR A 62 5.03 -15.75 5.30
CA TYR A 62 5.48 -16.06 3.95
C TYR A 62 4.32 -16.14 2.95
N HIS A 63 3.21 -16.74 3.37
CA HIS A 63 2.01 -16.83 2.53
C HIS A 63 1.43 -15.44 2.24
N GLN A 64 1.27 -14.62 3.28
CA GLN A 64 0.73 -13.26 3.17
C GLN A 64 1.61 -12.37 2.30
N SER A 65 2.92 -12.36 2.55
CA SER A 65 3.86 -11.60 1.74
C SER A 65 3.86 -12.04 0.27
N PHE A 66 3.80 -13.36 0.01
CA PHE A 66 3.70 -13.87 -1.35
C PHE A 66 2.42 -13.43 -2.06
N VAL A 67 1.25 -13.53 -1.40
CA VAL A 67 -0.04 -13.10 -1.97
C VAL A 67 -0.02 -11.60 -2.28
N LEU A 68 0.47 -10.77 -1.37
CA LEU A 68 0.57 -9.32 -1.58
C LEU A 68 1.52 -8.97 -2.73
N LEU A 69 2.68 -9.60 -2.79
CA LEU A 69 3.65 -9.39 -3.87
C LEU A 69 3.13 -9.89 -5.21
N ALA A 70 2.42 -11.03 -5.24
CA ALA A 70 1.79 -11.56 -6.43
C ALA A 70 0.69 -10.60 -6.92
N SER A 71 -0.19 -10.13 -6.04
CA SER A 71 -1.21 -9.14 -6.40
C SER A 71 -0.60 -7.82 -6.87
N ALA A 72 0.55 -7.41 -6.32
CA ALA A 72 1.24 -6.23 -6.79
C ALA A 72 1.92 -6.43 -8.18
N THR A 73 2.50 -7.61 -8.43
CA THR A 73 3.30 -7.87 -9.65
C THR A 73 2.46 -8.35 -10.84
N HIS A 74 1.42 -9.17 -10.59
CA HIS A 74 0.52 -9.72 -11.61
C HIS A 74 -0.29 -8.63 -12.34
N HIS A 75 -0.40 -7.44 -11.74
CA HIS A 75 -1.11 -6.29 -12.31
C HIS A 75 -0.20 -5.21 -12.91
N VAL A 76 1.09 -5.52 -13.11
CA VAL A 76 2.07 -4.62 -13.73
C VAL A 76 2.09 -3.25 -13.01
N PHE A 77 2.10 -3.25 -11.67
CA PHE A 77 2.55 -2.06 -10.93
C PHE A 77 4.06 -1.93 -11.12
N GLY A 78 4.46 -1.47 -12.31
CA GLY A 78 5.85 -1.40 -12.71
C GLY A 78 6.64 -0.63 -11.66
N GLN A 79 7.57 -1.31 -10.99
CA GLN A 79 8.53 -0.68 -10.08
C GLN A 79 7.90 0.14 -8.93
N SER A 80 6.77 -0.29 -8.35
CA SER A 80 6.19 0.42 -7.21
C SER A 80 7.00 0.18 -5.93
N TYR A 81 7.98 1.05 -5.74
CA TYR A 81 8.85 1.24 -4.58
C TYR A 81 8.09 1.18 -3.24
N VAL A 82 8.44 0.23 -2.38
CA VAL A 82 7.96 0.13 -1.00
C VAL A 82 9.08 0.59 -0.07
N ALA A 83 9.19 1.91 0.18
CA ALA A 83 10.19 2.44 1.11
C ALA A 83 9.78 2.31 2.57
N ARG A 84 10.80 2.17 3.42
CA ARG A 84 10.67 2.33 4.87
C ARG A 84 10.56 3.83 5.17
N GLY A 85 9.32 4.32 5.20
CA GLY A 85 9.01 5.74 5.32
C GLY A 85 8.65 6.38 3.98
N ALA A 86 7.89 7.47 4.04
CA ALA A 86 7.57 8.26 2.86
C ALA A 86 8.87 8.81 2.24
N PRO A 87 9.04 8.76 0.91
CA PRO A 87 10.13 9.49 0.26
C PRO A 87 10.12 10.95 0.70
N LEU A 88 11.27 11.59 0.91
CA LEU A 88 11.32 13.01 1.31
C LEU A 88 10.53 13.90 0.33
N TRP A 89 10.59 13.58 -0.97
CA TRP A 89 9.80 14.25 -2.01
C TRP A 89 8.28 14.13 -1.81
N LEU A 90 7.79 13.06 -1.18
CA LEU A 90 6.37 12.88 -0.90
C LEU A 90 5.92 13.80 0.25
N GLY A 91 6.79 14.05 1.22
CA GLY A 91 6.56 15.08 2.25
C GLY A 91 6.49 16.47 1.63
N GLU A 92 7.46 16.81 0.78
CA GLU A 92 7.49 18.07 0.03
C GLU A 92 6.22 18.25 -0.84
N PHE A 93 5.72 17.17 -1.45
CA PHE A 93 4.48 17.20 -2.23
C PHE A 93 3.26 17.56 -1.38
N PHE A 94 3.08 16.94 -0.21
CA PHE A 94 1.95 17.25 0.67
C PHE A 94 2.06 18.64 1.32
N ASP A 95 3.26 19.09 1.64
CA ASP A 95 3.49 20.44 2.16
C ASP A 95 3.22 21.49 1.08
N PHE A 96 3.60 21.21 -0.17
CA PHE A 96 3.23 22.02 -1.32
C PHE A 96 1.71 22.07 -1.51
N GLU A 97 1.01 20.94 -1.45
CA GLU A 97 -0.46 20.88 -1.60
C GLU A 97 -1.18 21.64 -0.47
N LYS A 98 -0.70 21.56 0.78
CA LYS A 98 -1.20 22.38 1.90
C LYS A 98 -0.97 23.88 1.69
N SER A 99 0.17 24.27 1.12
CA SER A 99 0.47 25.67 0.81
C SER A 99 -0.46 26.24 -0.26
N LEU A 100 -0.88 25.42 -1.23
CA LEU A 100 -1.86 25.80 -2.25
C LEU A 100 -3.30 25.88 -1.72
N ALA A 101 -3.64 25.08 -0.71
CA ALA A 101 -4.98 25.06 -0.11
C ALA A 101 -5.20 26.19 0.92
N SER A 102 -4.16 26.95 1.28
CA SER A 102 -4.20 28.02 2.27
C SER A 102 -4.06 29.43 1.67
N GLY A 103 -4.05 29.55 0.33
CA GLY A 103 -4.04 30.80 -0.43
C GLY A 103 -5.38 31.13 -1.09
#